data_AF-A0A6C0HZH4-F1
#
_entry.id   AF-A0A6C0HZH4-F1
#
_cell.length_a   1.000
_cell.length_b   1.000
_cell.length_c   1.000
_cell.angle_alpha   90.00
_cell.angle_beta   90.00
_cell.angle_gamma   90.00
#
_symmetry.space_group_name_H-M   'P 1'
#
loop_
_entity.id
_entity.type
_entity.pdbx_description
1 polymer ?
#
loop_
_entity_poly.entity_id
_entity_poly.type
_entity_poly.pdbx_seq_one_letter_code
_entity_poly.pdbx_strand_id
1 'polypeptide(L)'
;MPIILEKSIVNVINGPKSIYFLKQRIMDPELNKNFLFFLGDTHSMEHFTPCFNDPDCTELQTDFMQMLNSFASTRRIDFYLEDFLTIKPDIFQNQRSLKNAEDVSNKVQQVYYNLYNDPQLRISKSNGIVDAYEEEIKKNMYRIRNGRSNMTELGYLNNSCFYQPLKEKLCKFPNINWHYADARQSLKYSKKNYSIEGIAYSTNEIKKFLNEYFVNKTPKKSINMDNLEELCFNMSEFEKTPNIIELLQDIHIIVTNSNVYIEKLLAQPLFVKQLKKMNPKSKSIYNIESFVALAESYKDYFNKTDFTGFINIIELLIEYYKLCPDGQCSEENKEFAKNIIDKLNSLVFDSRTIQDYSYVADAVGNCAMDIYYILRINKIDNGTEPNKKLVVSYFGSIHSDKLTNYFTNIVKTHELIGHYNAPHDIRRIAIPDVINLNELIPIPSDVIQIEVPIRVNRSRTSKSRTSKSRTSKSRTSKSRTSKSRTSKSKSSK
;
A
#
# COMPACT_ATOMS: atom_id res chain seq x y z
N MET A 1 5.23 17.18 24.99
CA MET A 1 6.64 16.77 24.92
C MET A 1 6.98 16.12 23.58
N PRO A 2 8.22 16.30 23.12
CA PRO A 2 8.59 16.00 21.74
C PRO A 2 8.98 14.56 21.42
N ILE A 3 8.87 14.20 20.14
CA ILE A 3 9.67 13.11 19.56
C ILE A 3 11.10 13.61 19.40
N ILE A 4 12.06 12.85 19.91
CA ILE A 4 13.48 13.14 19.75
C ILE A 4 14.06 12.22 18.68
N LEU A 5 14.53 12.82 17.59
CA LEU A 5 15.19 12.18 16.46
C LEU A 5 16.58 12.79 16.31
N GLU A 6 17.62 12.05 16.71
CA GLU A 6 18.99 12.59 16.86
C GLU A 6 19.01 13.85 17.74
N LYS A 7 19.37 15.01 17.16
CA LYS A 7 19.41 16.31 17.84
C LYS A 7 18.13 17.12 17.66
N SER A 8 17.22 16.61 16.85
CA SER A 8 16.02 17.31 16.43
C SER A 8 14.83 16.90 17.28
N ILE A 9 13.94 17.86 17.51
CA ILE A 9 12.87 17.79 18.49
C ILE A 9 11.55 18.12 17.77
N VAL A 10 10.65 17.13 17.64
CA VAL A 10 9.32 17.31 17.04
C VAL A 10 8.28 17.45 18.14
N ASN A 11 7.81 18.67 18.38
CA ASN A 11 6.74 18.90 19.37
C ASN A 11 5.34 18.67 18.78
N VAL A 12 5.22 18.85 17.47
CA VAL A 12 3.94 18.85 16.76
C VAL A 12 4.14 18.14 15.43
N ILE A 13 3.17 17.30 15.07
CA ILE A 13 3.04 16.75 13.72
C ILE A 13 1.72 17.23 13.17
N ASN A 14 1.76 18.00 12.08
CA ASN A 14 0.55 18.50 11.43
C ASN A 14 0.09 17.53 10.37
N GLY A 15 -1.21 17.35 10.24
CA GLY A 15 -1.82 16.64 9.13
C GLY A 15 -2.51 15.32 9.47
N PRO A 16 -1.93 14.40 10.26
CA PRO A 16 -2.62 13.19 10.65
C PRO A 16 -3.65 13.54 11.74
N LYS A 17 -4.78 12.83 11.74
CA LYS A 17 -5.80 12.89 12.79
C LYS A 17 -5.50 11.96 13.95
N SER A 18 -4.70 10.93 13.74
CA SER A 18 -4.26 10.04 14.80
C SER A 18 -2.80 9.62 14.65
N ILE A 19 -2.13 9.38 15.77
CA ILE A 19 -0.71 9.04 15.86
C ILE A 19 -0.57 7.93 16.90
N TYR A 20 0.05 6.80 16.53
CA TYR A 20 0.28 5.66 17.42
C TYR A 20 1.75 5.27 17.41
N PHE A 21 2.31 5.09 18.61
CA PHE A 21 3.68 4.65 18.82
C PHE A 21 3.68 3.27 19.46
N LEU A 22 4.24 2.30 18.74
CA LEU A 22 4.29 0.93 19.21
C LEU A 22 5.73 0.45 19.33
N LYS A 23 6.07 0.01 20.53
CA LYS A 23 7.35 -0.61 20.84
C LYS A 23 7.17 -2.12 20.88
N GLN A 24 8.11 -2.87 20.31
CA GLN A 24 8.07 -4.33 20.40
C GLN A 24 8.17 -4.79 21.87
N ARG A 25 7.39 -5.80 22.26
CA ARG A 25 7.55 -6.50 23.54
C ARG A 25 8.81 -7.37 23.52
N ILE A 26 9.47 -7.51 24.66
CA ILE A 26 10.61 -8.43 24.83
C ILE A 26 10.05 -9.85 24.88
N MET A 27 9.77 -10.43 23.72
CA MET A 27 9.23 -11.79 23.59
C MET A 27 10.33 -12.77 23.18
N ASP A 28 11.08 -12.45 22.12
CA ASP A 28 12.03 -13.37 21.50
C ASP A 28 13.10 -12.60 20.72
N PRO A 29 14.40 -12.86 20.94
CA PRO A 29 15.47 -12.16 20.24
C PRO A 29 15.47 -12.38 18.72
N GLU A 30 14.81 -13.44 18.20
CA GLU A 30 14.74 -13.79 16.78
C GLU A 30 13.57 -13.14 16.03
N LEU A 31 12.65 -12.46 16.72
CA LEU A 31 11.57 -11.71 16.08
C LEU A 31 12.06 -10.34 15.61
N ASN A 32 11.47 -9.83 14.52
CA ASN A 32 11.75 -8.49 14.02
C ASN A 32 11.48 -7.45 15.10
N LYS A 33 12.49 -6.65 15.42
CA LYS A 33 12.45 -5.59 16.44
C LYS A 33 12.15 -4.25 15.80
N ASN A 34 11.07 -4.23 15.02
CA ASN A 34 10.59 -3.02 14.40
C ASN A 34 9.96 -2.13 15.48
N PHE A 35 10.25 -0.83 15.42
CA PHE A 35 9.43 0.18 16.08
C PHE A 35 8.38 0.65 15.07
N LEU A 36 7.10 0.62 15.44
CA LEU A 36 6.03 0.98 14.52
C LEU A 36 5.48 2.36 14.90
N PHE A 37 5.34 3.19 13.88
CA PHE A 37 4.79 4.52 13.99
C PHE A 37 3.66 4.65 12.96
N PHE A 38 2.40 4.63 13.44
CA PHE A 38 1.22 4.83 12.60
C PHE A 38 0.76 6.28 12.63
N LEU A 39 0.54 6.85 11.45
CA LEU A 39 -0.10 8.13 11.19
C LEU A 39 -1.45 7.81 10.53
N GLY A 40 -2.55 8.21 11.15
CA GLY A 40 -3.90 8.02 10.64
C GLY A 40 -4.48 9.33 10.07
N ASP A 41 -5.04 9.29 8.86
CA ASP A 41 -5.76 10.42 8.23
C ASP A 41 -7.25 10.07 8.01
N THR A 42 -8.06 11.06 7.61
CA THR A 42 -9.37 10.80 7.01
C THR A 42 -9.28 10.97 5.50
N HIS A 43 -9.73 9.94 4.77
CA HIS A 43 -9.83 9.96 3.32
C HIS A 43 -10.95 10.85 2.76
N SER A 44 -11.85 11.37 3.61
CA SER A 44 -12.99 12.15 3.13
C SER A 44 -12.60 13.60 2.78
N MET A 45 -12.78 13.94 1.50
CA MET A 45 -12.59 15.31 0.99
C MET A 45 -13.63 16.29 1.54
N GLU A 46 -14.81 15.82 1.95
CA GLU A 46 -15.93 16.65 2.41
C GLU A 46 -15.62 17.45 3.69
N HIS A 47 -14.62 17.02 4.47
CA HIS A 47 -14.15 17.74 5.65
C HIS A 47 -12.76 18.35 5.45
N PHE A 48 -12.24 18.34 4.23
CA PHE A 48 -11.00 18.99 3.92
C PHE A 48 -11.22 20.48 3.66
N THR A 49 -10.99 21.31 4.67
CA THR A 49 -10.85 22.76 4.46
C THR A 49 -9.42 23.05 3.99
N PRO A 50 -9.21 23.54 2.78
CA PRO A 50 -7.86 23.86 2.35
C PRO A 50 -7.31 25.07 3.11
N CYS A 51 -6.17 24.90 3.78
CA CYS A 51 -5.54 25.98 4.54
C CYS A 51 -4.62 26.79 3.63
N PHE A 52 -5.22 27.69 2.85
CA PHE A 52 -4.48 28.49 1.88
C PHE A 52 -3.59 29.58 2.51
N ASN A 53 -3.84 29.94 3.77
CA ASN A 53 -3.20 31.07 4.45
C ASN A 53 -2.70 30.75 5.86
N ASP A 54 -2.73 29.49 6.27
CA ASP A 54 -2.22 29.10 7.58
C ASP A 54 -0.75 28.69 7.43
N PRO A 55 0.22 29.50 7.91
CA PRO A 55 1.66 29.20 7.81
C PRO A 55 2.01 27.85 8.46
N ASP A 56 1.10 27.34 9.29
CA ASP A 56 1.22 26.13 10.06
C ASP A 56 0.73 24.86 9.33
N CYS A 57 0.07 24.97 8.17
CA CYS A 57 -0.58 23.79 7.56
C CYS A 57 0.39 22.80 6.88
N THR A 58 1.64 23.18 6.63
CA THR A 58 2.60 22.41 5.82
C THR A 58 3.57 21.51 6.61
N GLU A 59 3.44 21.39 7.94
CA GLU A 59 4.54 20.82 8.73
C GLU A 59 4.75 19.29 8.59
N LEU A 60 3.76 18.48 8.13
CA LEU A 60 4.10 17.08 7.82
C LEU A 60 5.11 17.03 6.66
N GLN A 61 4.96 17.90 5.67
CA GLN A 61 5.57 17.72 4.36
C GLN A 61 6.99 18.26 4.26
N THR A 62 7.46 19.06 5.22
CA THR A 62 8.85 19.55 5.22
C THR A 62 9.57 19.10 6.47
N ASP A 63 9.21 19.58 7.65
CA ASP A 63 10.09 19.49 8.81
C ASP A 63 10.15 18.06 9.35
N PHE A 64 8.99 17.42 9.55
CA PHE A 64 8.95 16.04 10.00
C PHE A 64 9.62 15.09 9.00
N MET A 65 9.32 15.20 7.70
CA MET A 65 9.91 14.33 6.67
C MET A 65 11.40 14.60 6.45
N GLN A 66 11.85 15.85 6.54
CA GLN A 66 13.26 16.21 6.46
C GLN A 66 14.04 15.67 7.66
N MET A 67 13.46 15.76 8.86
CA MET A 67 14.01 15.15 10.06
C MET A 67 14.08 13.63 9.94
N LEU A 68 13.01 13.00 9.47
CA LEU A 68 12.96 11.56 9.24
C LEU A 68 14.02 11.14 8.20
N ASN A 69 14.20 11.94 7.15
CA ASN A 69 15.24 11.70 6.14
C ASN A 69 16.66 11.89 6.68
N SER A 70 16.88 12.84 7.58
CA SER A 70 18.15 12.99 8.30
C SER A 70 18.43 11.76 9.16
N PHE A 71 17.44 11.33 9.95
CA PHE A 71 17.53 10.12 10.78
C PHE A 71 17.77 8.85 9.94
N ALA A 72 17.15 8.79 8.75
CA ALA A 72 17.31 7.68 7.81
C ALA A 72 18.72 7.59 7.20
N SER A 73 19.56 8.63 7.34
CA SER A 73 20.94 8.58 6.85
C SER A 73 21.83 7.66 7.70
N THR A 74 21.48 7.45 8.97
CA THR A 74 22.25 6.63 9.92
C THR A 74 21.51 5.37 10.34
N ARG A 75 20.19 5.32 10.14
CA ARG A 75 19.33 4.21 10.55
C ARG A 75 18.39 3.81 9.43
N ARG A 76 17.96 2.56 9.48
CA ARG A 76 16.98 2.07 8.52
C ARG A 76 15.57 2.58 8.86
N ILE A 77 14.96 3.26 7.91
CA ILE A 77 13.57 3.72 7.99
C ILE A 77 12.82 3.23 6.77
N ASP A 78 11.76 2.47 7.00
CA ASP A 78 10.80 2.09 5.97
C ASP A 78 9.55 2.96 6.15
N PHE A 79 9.15 3.70 5.11
CA PHE A 79 7.96 4.55 5.11
C PHE A 79 6.90 3.95 4.19
N TYR A 80 5.76 3.58 4.75
CA TYR A 80 4.62 3.04 4.03
C TYR A 80 3.55 4.10 3.88
N LEU A 81 3.07 4.29 2.65
CA LEU A 81 1.96 5.19 2.35
C LEU A 81 0.80 4.39 1.79
N GLU A 82 -0.39 4.60 2.36
CA GLU A 82 -1.65 4.25 1.70
C GLU A 82 -1.94 5.35 0.69
N ASP A 83 -1.83 5.01 -0.59
CA ASP A 83 -2.18 5.92 -1.68
C ASP A 83 -2.84 5.08 -2.76
N PHE A 84 -3.78 5.63 -3.50
CA PHE A 84 -4.30 4.97 -4.70
C PHE A 84 -3.78 5.77 -5.88
N LEU A 85 -2.56 5.46 -6.32
CA LEU A 85 -2.11 5.90 -7.63
C LEU A 85 -2.99 5.18 -8.65
N THR A 86 -4.05 5.86 -9.05
CA THR A 86 -4.93 5.53 -10.16
C THR A 86 -4.17 5.73 -11.47
N ILE A 87 -3.09 4.98 -11.67
CA ILE A 87 -2.37 4.93 -12.94
C ILE A 87 -3.18 4.00 -13.84
N LYS A 88 -4.12 4.58 -14.60
CA LYS A 88 -4.89 3.86 -15.63
C LYS A 88 -3.96 3.49 -16.79
N PRO A 89 -3.49 2.22 -16.93
CA PRO A 89 -2.45 1.85 -17.90
C PRO A 89 -2.84 2.11 -19.36
N ASP A 90 -4.13 2.24 -19.65
CA ASP A 90 -4.64 2.38 -21.02
C ASP A 90 -4.47 3.81 -21.55
N ILE A 91 -4.36 4.80 -20.66
CA ILE A 91 -4.04 6.18 -21.00
C ILE A 91 -2.64 6.31 -21.61
N PHE A 92 -1.75 5.35 -21.33
CA PHE A 92 -0.35 5.39 -21.74
C PHE A 92 -0.09 4.77 -23.10
N GLN A 93 -1.00 3.92 -23.59
CA GLN A 93 -0.82 3.23 -24.86
C GLN A 93 -1.23 4.09 -26.07
N ASN A 94 -2.00 5.15 -25.86
CA ASN A 94 -2.56 5.96 -26.95
C ASN A 94 -2.05 7.40 -26.92
N GLN A 95 -0.86 7.66 -27.46
CA GLN A 95 -0.28 9.03 -27.56
C GLN A 95 -1.22 10.08 -28.19
N ARG A 96 -2.23 9.65 -28.98
CA ARG A 96 -3.23 10.54 -29.59
C ARG A 96 -4.32 11.02 -28.62
N SER A 97 -4.71 10.25 -27.60
CA SER A 97 -5.74 10.69 -26.64
C SER A 97 -5.26 11.81 -25.71
N LEU A 98 -3.94 12.03 -25.63
CA LEU A 98 -3.29 12.99 -24.73
C LEU A 98 -3.28 14.43 -25.21
N LYS A 99 -3.32 14.67 -26.53
CA LYS A 99 -3.51 16.03 -27.05
C LYS A 99 -4.87 16.60 -26.65
N ASN A 100 -5.82 15.72 -26.37
CA ASN A 100 -7.18 16.06 -25.96
C ASN A 100 -7.48 15.69 -24.49
N ALA A 101 -6.50 15.15 -23.75
CA ALA A 101 -6.68 14.88 -22.33
C ALA A 101 -6.68 16.21 -21.58
N GLU A 102 -7.88 16.69 -21.25
CA GLU A 102 -8.07 17.87 -20.39
C GLU A 102 -7.58 17.60 -18.95
N ASP A 103 -7.58 16.33 -18.54
CA ASP A 103 -7.20 15.94 -17.19
C ASP A 103 -5.67 15.87 -17.00
N VAL A 104 -5.19 16.82 -16.21
CA VAL A 104 -3.82 16.99 -15.76
C VAL A 104 -3.23 15.74 -15.08
N SER A 105 -4.06 15.00 -14.34
CA SER A 105 -3.61 13.80 -13.62
C SER A 105 -2.98 12.80 -14.60
N ASN A 106 -3.63 12.65 -15.76
CA ASN A 106 -3.22 11.72 -16.82
C ASN A 106 -1.88 12.11 -17.46
N LYS A 107 -1.61 13.42 -17.64
CA LYS A 107 -0.34 13.91 -18.19
C LYS A 107 0.82 13.67 -17.23
N VAL A 108 0.64 13.99 -15.95
CA VAL A 108 1.65 13.77 -14.91
C VAL A 108 1.98 12.28 -14.78
N GLN A 109 0.97 11.42 -14.75
CA GLN A 109 1.21 9.99 -14.67
C GLN A 109 1.97 9.50 -15.92
N GLN A 110 1.67 9.99 -17.13
CA GLN A 110 2.39 9.63 -18.36
C GLN A 110 3.87 9.97 -18.33
N VAL A 111 4.23 11.14 -17.79
CA VAL A 111 5.65 11.48 -17.57
C VAL A 111 6.32 10.44 -16.68
N TYR A 112 5.68 10.01 -15.58
CA TYR A 112 6.20 8.95 -14.73
C TYR A 112 6.35 7.60 -15.45
N TYR A 113 5.35 7.17 -16.21
CA TYR A 113 5.42 5.92 -16.97
C TYR A 113 6.51 5.97 -18.04
N ASN A 114 6.67 7.09 -18.73
CA ASN A 114 7.70 7.27 -19.76
C ASN A 114 9.09 7.28 -19.13
N LEU A 115 9.29 7.98 -18.02
CA LEU A 115 10.54 7.96 -17.24
C LEU A 115 10.86 6.55 -16.68
N TYR A 116 9.82 5.81 -16.29
CA TYR A 116 9.97 4.47 -15.74
C TYR A 116 10.28 3.43 -16.81
N ASN A 117 9.67 3.50 -18.00
CA ASN A 117 9.79 2.47 -19.03
C ASN A 117 10.80 2.78 -20.15
N ASP A 118 11.23 4.02 -20.33
CA ASP A 118 12.20 4.40 -21.36
C ASP A 118 13.59 4.71 -20.76
N PRO A 119 14.58 3.82 -20.94
CA PRO A 119 15.95 4.04 -20.47
C PRO A 119 16.66 5.25 -21.12
N GLN A 120 16.26 5.68 -22.33
CA GLN A 120 16.89 6.81 -23.02
C GLN A 120 16.43 8.16 -22.46
N LEU A 121 15.18 8.25 -21.98
CA LEU A 121 14.68 9.40 -21.21
C LEU A 121 15.36 9.52 -19.83
N ARG A 122 15.95 8.43 -19.30
CA ARG A 122 16.75 8.49 -18.05
C ARG A 122 18.13 9.13 -18.23
N ILE A 123 18.64 9.16 -19.46
CA ILE A 123 20.03 9.53 -19.79
C ILE A 123 20.09 10.88 -20.54
N SER A 124 19.06 11.22 -21.33
CA SER A 124 19.06 12.45 -22.14
C SER A 124 17.90 13.38 -21.78
N LYS A 125 18.25 14.63 -21.40
CA LYS A 125 17.35 15.77 -21.12
C LYS A 125 16.60 15.76 -19.77
N SER A 126 17.31 15.57 -18.66
CA SER A 126 16.74 15.78 -17.31
C SER A 126 16.36 17.23 -17.02
N ASN A 127 17.07 18.24 -17.53
CA ASN A 127 16.89 19.59 -17.00
C ASN A 127 15.55 20.23 -17.42
N GLY A 128 15.22 20.25 -18.71
CA GLY A 128 13.95 20.86 -19.15
C GLY A 128 12.67 20.09 -18.78
N ILE A 129 12.74 18.76 -18.65
CA ILE A 129 11.58 17.93 -18.28
C ILE A 129 11.32 18.01 -16.77
N VAL A 130 12.38 18.05 -15.95
CA VAL A 130 12.23 18.20 -14.50
C VAL A 130 11.74 19.58 -14.14
N ASP A 131 12.25 20.64 -14.79
CA ASP A 131 11.80 22.01 -14.56
C ASP A 131 10.32 22.20 -14.99
N ALA A 132 9.96 21.70 -16.18
CA ALA A 132 8.56 21.71 -16.63
C ALA A 132 7.65 20.86 -15.73
N TYR A 133 8.15 19.73 -15.21
CA TYR A 133 7.44 18.89 -14.25
C TYR A 133 7.23 19.61 -12.91
N GLU A 134 8.26 20.28 -12.37
CA GLU A 134 8.12 21.07 -11.15
C GLU A 134 7.16 22.24 -11.33
N GLU A 135 7.24 22.96 -12.45
CA GLU A 135 6.28 24.03 -12.76
C GLU A 135 4.86 23.51 -12.93
N GLU A 136 4.68 22.36 -13.58
CA GLU A 136 3.36 21.78 -13.77
C GLU A 136 2.79 21.19 -12.46
N ILE A 137 3.62 20.59 -11.60
CA ILE A 137 3.23 20.28 -10.22
C ILE A 137 2.84 21.56 -9.49
N LYS A 138 3.67 22.60 -9.50
CA LYS A 138 3.40 23.87 -8.77
C LYS A 138 2.09 24.51 -9.26
N LYS A 139 1.86 24.54 -10.57
CA LYS A 139 0.65 25.08 -11.21
C LYS A 139 -0.59 24.25 -10.88
N ASN A 140 -0.44 22.93 -10.80
CA ASN A 140 -1.56 22.04 -10.53
C ASN A 140 -1.78 21.77 -9.04
N MET A 141 -0.77 21.95 -8.19
CA MET A 141 -0.90 22.02 -6.74
C MET A 141 -1.93 23.08 -6.36
N TYR A 142 -1.96 24.22 -7.05
CA TYR A 142 -2.99 25.25 -6.86
C TYR A 142 -4.41 24.73 -7.13
N ARG A 143 -4.59 23.81 -8.10
CA ARG A 143 -5.88 23.17 -8.42
C ARG A 143 -6.19 21.98 -7.49
N ILE A 144 -5.17 21.24 -7.10
CA ILE A 144 -5.22 20.05 -6.23
C ILE A 144 -5.49 20.44 -4.77
N ARG A 145 -5.06 21.63 -4.35
CA ARG A 145 -5.27 22.14 -3.00
C ARG A 145 -6.73 22.35 -2.65
N ASN A 146 -7.70 22.27 -3.57
CA ASN A 146 -9.13 22.28 -3.26
C ASN A 146 -9.66 20.87 -2.90
N GLY A 147 -9.31 20.29 -1.74
CA GLY A 147 -10.07 19.15 -1.20
C GLY A 147 -9.33 17.87 -0.79
N ARG A 148 -8.01 17.73 -0.98
CA ARG A 148 -7.32 16.43 -0.75
C ARG A 148 -6.70 16.31 0.64
N SER A 149 -6.75 15.12 1.26
CA SER A 149 -6.09 14.86 2.56
C SER A 149 -4.57 15.07 2.50
N ASN A 150 -3.96 15.32 3.67
CA ASN A 150 -2.51 15.55 3.78
C ASN A 150 -1.70 14.34 3.32
N MET A 151 -2.24 13.13 3.56
CA MET A 151 -1.68 11.89 3.05
C MET A 151 -1.64 11.85 1.51
N THR A 152 -2.72 12.22 0.84
CA THR A 152 -2.77 12.26 -0.63
C THR A 152 -1.81 13.31 -1.20
N GLU A 153 -1.70 14.47 -0.55
CA GLU A 153 -0.73 15.50 -0.97
C GLU A 153 0.71 15.03 -0.77
N LEU A 154 1.02 14.36 0.36
CA LEU A 154 2.34 13.77 0.61
C LEU A 154 2.71 12.75 -0.47
N GLY A 155 1.77 11.88 -0.86
CA GLY A 155 1.95 10.93 -1.95
C GLY A 155 2.26 11.62 -3.27
N TYR A 156 1.44 12.61 -3.63
CA TYR A 156 1.62 13.35 -4.88
C TYR A 156 2.99 14.05 -4.97
N LEU A 157 3.40 14.73 -3.89
CA LEU A 157 4.65 15.48 -3.81
C LEU A 157 5.90 14.62 -3.78
N ASN A 158 5.79 13.38 -3.31
CA ASN A 158 6.91 12.46 -3.14
C ASN A 158 6.81 11.22 -4.03
N ASN A 159 5.97 11.26 -5.07
CA ASN A 159 5.82 10.15 -6.02
C ASN A 159 7.17 9.67 -6.58
N SER A 160 8.09 10.59 -6.88
CA SER A 160 9.46 10.28 -7.32
C SER A 160 10.23 9.36 -6.37
N CYS A 161 9.94 9.41 -5.07
CA CYS A 161 10.58 8.60 -4.04
C CYS A 161 10.20 7.12 -4.08
N PHE A 162 9.03 6.78 -4.60
CA PHE A 162 8.56 5.40 -4.72
C PHE A 162 9.14 4.66 -5.95
N TYR A 163 9.75 5.40 -6.89
CA TYR A 163 10.33 4.84 -8.11
C TYR A 163 11.86 4.81 -8.03
N GLN A 164 12.43 3.61 -7.85
CA GLN A 164 13.88 3.40 -7.70
C GLN A 164 14.75 4.12 -8.75
N PRO A 165 14.43 4.13 -10.06
CA PRO A 165 15.24 4.84 -11.05
C PRO A 165 15.25 6.37 -10.91
N LEU A 166 14.22 6.92 -10.27
CA LEU A 166 14.06 8.36 -10.04
C LEU A 166 14.48 8.76 -8.63
N LYS A 167 14.51 7.82 -7.69
CA LYS A 167 14.80 8.05 -6.28
C LYS A 167 16.12 8.81 -6.10
N GLU A 168 17.18 8.39 -6.77
CA GLU A 168 18.51 9.00 -6.64
C GLU A 168 18.59 10.44 -7.17
N LYS A 169 17.72 10.82 -8.11
CA LYS A 169 17.80 12.11 -8.81
C LYS A 169 16.74 13.12 -8.34
N LEU A 170 15.55 12.63 -8.01
CA LEU A 170 14.34 13.46 -7.86
C LEU A 170 13.63 13.26 -6.52
N CYS A 171 14.02 12.28 -5.71
CA CYS A 171 13.41 12.12 -4.40
C CYS A 171 13.97 13.19 -3.45
N LYS A 172 13.07 13.98 -2.87
CA LYS A 172 13.42 14.98 -1.83
C LYS A 172 13.97 14.33 -0.56
N PHE A 173 13.55 13.08 -0.30
CA PHE A 173 13.89 12.33 0.91
C PHE A 173 14.52 10.97 0.57
N PRO A 174 15.71 10.96 -0.04
CA PRO A 174 16.29 9.76 -0.64
C PRO A 174 16.76 8.71 0.37
N ASN A 175 17.00 9.11 1.62
CA ASN A 175 17.48 8.19 2.66
C ASN A 175 16.34 7.30 3.20
N ILE A 176 15.08 7.74 3.08
CA ILE A 176 13.91 6.96 3.49
C ILE A 176 13.66 5.83 2.48
N ASN A 177 13.34 4.63 2.97
CA ASN A 177 12.87 3.54 2.11
C ASN A 177 11.37 3.63 1.92
N TRP A 178 10.98 4.25 0.81
CA TRP A 178 9.58 4.44 0.45
C TRP A 178 8.93 3.16 -0.07
N HIS A 179 7.73 2.87 0.44
CA HIS A 179 6.94 1.71 0.10
C HIS A 179 5.47 2.10 -0.04
N TYR A 180 4.82 1.54 -1.06
CA TYR A 180 3.36 1.50 -1.03
C TYR A 180 2.91 0.42 -0.04
N ALA A 181 1.92 0.77 0.77
CA ALA A 181 1.30 -0.14 1.72
C ALA A 181 0.47 -1.21 1.02
N ASP A 182 -0.14 -0.87 -0.10
CA ASP A 182 -0.83 -1.84 -0.94
C ASP A 182 0.12 -2.63 -1.86
N ALA A 183 -0.49 -3.58 -2.57
CA ALA A 183 0.21 -4.50 -3.45
C ALA A 183 0.39 -4.00 -4.90
N ARG A 184 0.31 -2.69 -5.21
CA ARG A 184 0.38 -2.16 -6.60
C ARG A 184 1.64 -2.56 -7.37
N GLN A 185 2.78 -2.82 -6.72
CA GLN A 185 3.96 -3.36 -7.42
C GLN A 185 3.71 -4.77 -8.02
N SER A 186 2.61 -5.44 -7.67
CA SER A 186 2.15 -6.69 -8.27
C SER A 186 1.45 -6.50 -9.62
N LEU A 187 1.13 -5.27 -10.05
CA LEU A 187 0.49 -4.99 -11.34
C LEU A 187 1.31 -5.45 -12.55
N LYS A 188 2.64 -5.60 -12.42
CA LYS A 188 3.48 -6.24 -13.45
C LYS A 188 3.19 -7.75 -13.63
N TYR A 189 2.51 -8.38 -12.69
CA TYR A 189 2.38 -9.84 -12.60
C TYR A 189 0.95 -10.36 -12.75
N SER A 190 -0.05 -9.51 -12.95
CA SER A 190 -1.44 -9.96 -12.96
C SER A 190 -2.27 -9.26 -14.02
N LYS A 191 -2.22 -9.79 -15.25
CA LYS A 191 -3.33 -9.63 -16.21
C LYS A 191 -4.53 -10.53 -15.85
N LYS A 192 -4.48 -11.29 -14.74
CA LYS A 192 -5.44 -12.39 -14.54
C LYS A 192 -6.03 -12.60 -13.16
N ASN A 193 -5.48 -12.17 -12.04
CA ASN A 193 -6.07 -12.52 -10.73
C ASN A 193 -5.78 -11.48 -9.63
N TYR A 194 -6.83 -11.02 -8.97
CA TYR A 194 -6.85 -10.56 -7.58
C TYR A 194 -5.82 -9.47 -7.19
N SER A 195 -6.06 -8.23 -7.65
CA SER A 195 -5.30 -7.07 -7.16
C SER A 195 -6.05 -6.36 -6.03
N ILE A 196 -5.33 -5.91 -4.99
CA ILE A 196 -5.93 -5.14 -3.88
C ILE A 196 -6.61 -3.87 -4.40
N GLU A 197 -6.04 -3.25 -5.44
CA GLU A 197 -6.64 -2.11 -6.14
C GLU A 197 -7.98 -2.48 -6.81
N GLY A 198 -8.06 -3.64 -7.45
CA GLY A 198 -9.31 -4.15 -8.03
C GLY A 198 -10.38 -4.39 -6.96
N ILE A 199 -9.99 -4.94 -5.80
CA ILE A 199 -10.91 -5.09 -4.66
C ILE A 199 -11.40 -3.71 -4.21
N ALA A 200 -10.50 -2.76 -3.94
CA ALA A 200 -10.84 -1.43 -3.46
C ALA A 200 -11.70 -0.62 -4.47
N TYR A 201 -11.44 -0.78 -5.77
CA TYR A 201 -12.25 -0.15 -6.81
C TYR A 201 -13.67 -0.71 -6.81
N SER A 202 -13.81 -2.03 -6.82
CA SER A 202 -15.11 -2.64 -6.91
C SER A 202 -15.93 -2.54 -5.61
N THR A 203 -15.27 -2.47 -4.45
CA THR A 203 -15.97 -2.14 -3.19
C THR A 203 -16.52 -0.71 -3.25
N ASN A 204 -15.81 0.23 -3.90
CA ASN A 204 -16.34 1.57 -4.15
C ASN A 204 -17.54 1.58 -5.11
N GLU A 205 -17.55 0.75 -6.15
CA GLU A 205 -18.72 0.63 -7.06
C GLU A 205 -19.94 0.03 -6.34
N ILE A 206 -19.73 -1.02 -5.52
CA ILE A 206 -20.79 -1.58 -4.68
C ILE A 206 -21.32 -0.52 -3.71
N LYS A 207 -20.43 0.25 -3.08
CA LYS A 207 -20.79 1.35 -2.20
C LYS A 207 -21.60 2.44 -2.92
N LYS A 208 -21.21 2.83 -4.14
CA LYS A 208 -22.00 3.78 -4.95
C LYS A 208 -23.39 3.23 -5.23
N PHE A 209 -23.48 1.97 -5.65
CA PHE A 209 -24.76 1.29 -5.89
C PHE A 209 -25.65 1.28 -4.64
N LEU A 210 -25.10 0.86 -3.49
CA LEU A 210 -25.84 0.85 -2.23
C LEU A 210 -26.35 2.25 -1.87
N ASN A 211 -25.50 3.27 -2.01
CA ASN A 211 -25.87 4.64 -1.71
C ASN A 211 -26.91 5.21 -2.68
N GLU A 212 -26.82 4.90 -3.97
CA GLU A 212 -27.74 5.43 -4.98
C GLU A 212 -29.15 4.83 -4.87
N TYR A 213 -29.24 3.52 -4.65
CA TYR A 213 -30.52 2.81 -4.75
C TYR A 213 -31.19 2.55 -3.39
N PHE A 214 -30.43 2.56 -2.29
CA PHE A 214 -30.98 2.24 -0.97
C PHE A 214 -30.94 3.40 0.04
N VAL A 215 -30.28 4.54 -0.23
CA VAL A 215 -30.31 5.71 0.69
C VAL A 215 -31.50 6.62 0.38
N ASN A 216 -32.39 6.77 1.36
CA ASN A 216 -33.66 7.52 1.34
C ASN A 216 -33.59 9.04 1.05
N LYS A 217 -32.46 9.61 0.63
CA LYS A 217 -32.35 11.08 0.43
C LYS A 217 -32.83 11.57 -0.94
N THR A 218 -33.13 10.67 -1.86
CA THR A 218 -33.73 10.96 -3.18
C THR A 218 -35.05 10.20 -3.30
N PRO A 219 -36.01 10.64 -4.15
CA PRO A 219 -37.17 9.82 -4.47
C PRO A 219 -36.66 8.44 -4.85
N LYS A 220 -37.15 7.37 -4.19
CA LYS A 220 -36.68 5.99 -4.40
C LYS A 220 -36.59 5.74 -5.90
N LYS A 221 -35.37 5.74 -6.44
CA LYS A 221 -35.15 5.23 -7.79
C LYS A 221 -35.39 3.73 -7.68
N SER A 222 -36.46 3.25 -8.32
CA SER A 222 -36.64 1.81 -8.46
C SER A 222 -35.47 1.25 -9.24
N ILE A 223 -34.81 0.23 -8.70
CA ILE A 223 -33.81 -0.55 -9.43
C ILE A 223 -34.53 -1.15 -10.64
N ASN A 224 -33.98 -0.95 -11.84
CA ASN A 224 -34.44 -1.60 -13.05
C ASN A 224 -33.30 -2.41 -13.69
N MET A 225 -33.59 -3.05 -14.83
CA MET A 225 -32.60 -3.87 -15.53
C MET A 225 -31.39 -3.03 -15.95
N ASP A 226 -31.62 -1.90 -16.62
CA ASP A 226 -30.57 -0.98 -17.09
C ASP A 226 -29.62 -0.55 -15.95
N ASN A 227 -30.14 -0.32 -14.75
CA ASN A 227 -29.32 0.03 -13.58
C ASN A 227 -28.37 -1.09 -13.15
N LEU A 228 -28.85 -2.34 -13.17
CA LEU A 228 -28.01 -3.51 -12.87
C LEU A 228 -27.04 -3.78 -14.01
N GLU A 229 -27.45 -3.65 -15.26
CA GLU A 229 -26.57 -3.76 -16.44
C GLU A 229 -25.46 -2.71 -16.41
N GLU A 230 -25.76 -1.46 -16.04
CA GLU A 230 -24.75 -0.40 -15.84
C GLU A 230 -23.78 -0.75 -14.71
N LEU A 231 -24.29 -1.26 -13.58
CA LEU A 231 -23.45 -1.75 -12.49
C LEU A 231 -22.53 -2.89 -12.95
N CYS A 232 -23.06 -3.85 -13.73
CA CYS A 232 -22.29 -4.92 -14.37
C CYS A 232 -21.20 -4.35 -15.25
N PHE A 233 -21.58 -3.43 -16.14
CA PHE A 233 -20.71 -2.81 -17.11
C PHE A 233 -19.56 -2.09 -16.41
N ASN A 234 -19.86 -1.20 -15.47
CA ASN A 234 -18.87 -0.42 -14.72
C ASN A 234 -17.86 -1.29 -13.94
N MET A 235 -18.28 -2.45 -13.45
CA MET A 235 -17.39 -3.38 -12.76
C MET A 235 -16.60 -4.30 -13.72
N SER A 236 -17.17 -4.62 -14.89
CA SER A 236 -16.56 -5.44 -15.94
C SER A 236 -15.54 -4.67 -16.79
N GLU A 237 -15.73 -3.36 -17.01
CA GLU A 237 -14.83 -2.51 -17.80
C GLU A 237 -13.43 -2.40 -17.21
N PHE A 238 -13.28 -2.66 -15.90
CA PHE A 238 -11.96 -2.92 -15.36
C PHE A 238 -11.54 -4.33 -15.78
N GLU A 239 -10.81 -4.44 -16.91
CA GLU A 239 -10.12 -5.65 -17.41
C GLU A 239 -9.19 -6.33 -16.37
N LYS A 240 -9.08 -5.76 -15.16
CA LYS A 240 -8.24 -6.17 -14.03
C LYS A 240 -9.02 -6.55 -12.78
N THR A 241 -10.35 -6.41 -12.77
CA THR A 241 -11.15 -6.86 -11.64
C THR A 241 -11.16 -8.38 -11.59
N PRO A 242 -11.06 -9.04 -10.42
CA PRO A 242 -11.57 -10.41 -10.30
C PRO A 242 -12.99 -10.48 -10.89
N ASN A 243 -13.42 -11.66 -11.34
CA ASN A 243 -14.80 -11.85 -11.78
C ASN A 243 -15.72 -11.24 -10.70
N ILE A 244 -16.61 -10.32 -11.08
CA ILE A 244 -17.51 -9.63 -10.15
C ILE A 244 -18.19 -10.58 -9.16
N ILE A 245 -18.55 -11.77 -9.63
CA ILE A 245 -19.11 -12.84 -8.81
C ILE A 245 -18.14 -13.25 -7.71
N GLU A 246 -16.84 -13.38 -8.03
CA GLU A 246 -15.81 -13.73 -7.06
C GLU A 246 -15.67 -12.66 -5.97
N LEU A 247 -15.72 -11.37 -6.33
CA LEU A 247 -15.68 -10.30 -5.33
C LEU A 247 -16.92 -10.29 -4.44
N LEU A 248 -18.11 -10.39 -5.05
CA LEU A 248 -19.36 -10.47 -4.28
C LEU A 248 -19.35 -11.70 -3.36
N GLN A 249 -18.81 -12.82 -3.81
CA GLN A 249 -18.55 -13.99 -2.98
C GLN A 249 -17.56 -13.68 -1.86
N ASP A 250 -16.50 -12.91 -2.08
CA ASP A 250 -15.55 -12.56 -1.02
C ASP A 250 -16.13 -11.61 0.02
N ILE A 251 -16.99 -10.68 -0.41
CA ILE A 251 -17.78 -9.82 0.48
C ILE A 251 -18.77 -10.69 1.28
N HIS A 252 -19.43 -11.64 0.64
CA HIS A 252 -20.33 -12.57 1.32
C HIS A 252 -19.57 -13.43 2.35
N ILE A 253 -18.44 -14.00 1.95
CA ILE A 253 -17.61 -14.88 2.79
C ILE A 253 -16.99 -14.11 3.95
N ILE A 254 -16.47 -12.88 3.78
CA ILE A 254 -15.91 -12.15 4.93
C ILE A 254 -16.99 -11.91 5.99
N VAL A 255 -18.22 -11.60 5.58
CA VAL A 255 -19.32 -11.33 6.51
C VAL A 255 -19.79 -12.60 7.20
N THR A 256 -19.91 -13.70 6.45
CA THR A 256 -20.49 -14.96 6.95
C THR A 256 -19.48 -15.92 7.56
N ASN A 257 -18.23 -15.93 7.09
CA ASN A 257 -17.18 -16.88 7.46
C ASN A 257 -15.77 -16.32 7.18
N SER A 258 -15.24 -15.51 8.10
CA SER A 258 -13.90 -14.92 7.98
C SER A 258 -12.79 -15.96 7.84
N ASN A 259 -12.95 -17.17 8.38
CA ASN A 259 -11.94 -18.22 8.23
C ASN A 259 -11.72 -18.60 6.76
N VAL A 260 -12.82 -18.87 6.04
CA VAL A 260 -12.77 -19.22 4.62
C VAL A 260 -12.21 -18.05 3.79
N TYR A 261 -12.57 -16.81 4.14
CA TYR A 261 -12.02 -15.62 3.47
C TYR A 261 -10.50 -15.53 3.63
N ILE A 262 -9.99 -15.67 4.85
CA ILE A 262 -8.56 -15.58 5.14
C ILE A 262 -7.78 -16.73 4.49
N GLU A 263 -8.30 -17.96 4.53
CA GLU A 263 -7.69 -19.10 3.85
C GLU A 263 -7.59 -18.84 2.33
N LYS A 264 -8.67 -18.38 1.70
CA LYS A 264 -8.69 -18.03 0.28
C LYS A 264 -7.70 -16.90 -0.03
N LEU A 265 -7.66 -15.85 0.79
CA LEU A 265 -6.78 -14.70 0.61
C LEU A 265 -5.30 -15.11 0.71
N LEU A 266 -4.92 -15.88 1.74
CA LEU A 266 -3.53 -16.32 1.94
C LEU A 266 -3.07 -17.34 0.90
N ALA A 267 -4.00 -18.06 0.26
CA ALA A 267 -3.72 -18.93 -0.87
C ALA A 267 -3.37 -18.17 -2.16
N GLN A 268 -3.71 -16.88 -2.25
CA GLN A 268 -3.40 -16.07 -3.43
C GLN A 268 -1.87 -15.96 -3.65
N PRO A 269 -1.38 -16.04 -4.90
CA PRO A 269 0.07 -16.06 -5.20
C PRO A 269 0.85 -14.90 -4.60
N LEU A 270 0.22 -13.72 -4.51
CA LEU A 270 0.78 -12.52 -3.90
C LEU A 270 1.11 -12.72 -2.41
N PHE A 271 0.16 -13.26 -1.63
CA PHE A 271 0.30 -13.47 -0.19
C PHE A 271 1.22 -14.65 0.10
N VAL A 272 1.09 -15.75 -0.65
CA VAL A 272 2.03 -16.89 -0.60
C VAL A 272 3.47 -16.41 -0.79
N LYS A 273 3.71 -15.49 -1.73
CA LYS A 273 5.05 -14.91 -1.97
C LYS A 273 5.56 -14.10 -0.78
N GLN A 274 4.72 -13.33 -0.10
CA GLN A 274 5.15 -12.56 1.08
C GLN A 274 5.35 -13.47 2.31
N LEU A 275 4.43 -14.40 2.55
CA LEU A 275 4.55 -15.42 3.59
C LEU A 275 5.88 -16.16 3.47
N LYS A 276 6.27 -16.60 2.27
CA LYS A 276 7.57 -17.27 2.04
C LYS A 276 8.79 -16.47 2.50
N LYS A 277 8.71 -15.14 2.54
CA LYS A 277 9.80 -14.26 2.98
C LYS A 277 9.85 -14.02 4.49
N MET A 278 8.86 -14.47 5.25
CA MET A 278 8.86 -14.34 6.70
C MET A 278 9.69 -15.44 7.36
N ASN A 279 10.31 -15.11 8.49
CA ASN A 279 10.98 -16.13 9.30
C ASN A 279 9.95 -17.10 9.93
N PRO A 280 10.34 -18.36 10.21
CA PRO A 280 9.41 -19.38 10.73
C PRO A 280 8.69 -18.96 12.02
N LYS A 281 9.39 -18.30 12.96
CA LYS A 281 8.78 -17.81 14.21
C LYS A 281 7.74 -16.71 14.00
N SER A 282 7.98 -15.80 13.05
CA SER A 282 7.01 -14.79 12.68
C SER A 282 5.78 -15.47 12.07
N LYS A 283 5.96 -16.49 11.21
CA LYS A 283 4.83 -17.25 10.64
C LYS A 283 3.96 -17.93 11.69
N SER A 284 4.53 -18.44 12.79
CA SER A 284 3.74 -19.04 13.86
C SER A 284 2.90 -18.01 14.64
N ILE A 285 3.29 -16.74 14.64
CA ILE A 285 2.54 -15.64 15.26
C ILE A 285 1.51 -15.06 14.30
N TYR A 286 1.92 -14.81 13.06
CA TYR A 286 1.10 -14.24 11.99
C TYR A 286 0.51 -15.38 11.15
N ASN A 287 -0.38 -16.14 11.79
CA ASN A 287 -1.04 -17.34 11.26
C ASN A 287 -2.50 -17.05 10.85
N ILE A 288 -3.20 -18.06 10.33
CA ILE A 288 -4.60 -17.93 9.88
C ILE A 288 -5.48 -17.41 11.00
N GLU A 289 -5.37 -17.97 12.21
CA GLU A 289 -6.20 -17.61 13.36
C GLU A 289 -6.04 -16.14 13.75
N SER A 290 -4.80 -15.63 13.73
CA SER A 290 -4.53 -14.22 14.00
C SER A 290 -5.15 -13.30 12.94
N PHE A 291 -5.08 -13.67 11.66
CA PHE A 291 -5.66 -12.89 10.58
C PHE A 291 -7.19 -12.99 10.54
N VAL A 292 -7.78 -14.11 10.97
CA VAL A 292 -9.22 -14.23 11.21
C VAL A 292 -9.65 -13.26 12.30
N ALA A 293 -8.91 -13.17 13.40
CA ALA A 293 -9.20 -12.19 14.46
C ALA A 293 -9.07 -10.73 13.96
N LEU A 294 -8.15 -10.45 13.02
CA LEU A 294 -8.08 -9.14 12.36
C LEU A 294 -9.34 -8.87 11.52
N ALA A 295 -9.77 -9.82 10.70
CA ALA A 295 -10.98 -9.70 9.88
C ALA A 295 -12.24 -9.53 10.75
N GLU A 296 -12.38 -10.30 11.82
CA GLU A 296 -13.47 -10.14 12.80
C GLU A 296 -13.40 -8.76 13.48
N SER A 297 -12.21 -8.24 13.78
CA SER A 297 -12.10 -6.88 14.34
C SER A 297 -12.60 -5.79 13.36
N TYR A 298 -12.51 -6.02 12.05
CA TYR A 298 -13.10 -5.15 11.05
C TYR A 298 -14.64 -5.25 11.05
N LYS A 299 -15.20 -6.46 11.16
CA LYS A 299 -16.64 -6.67 11.32
C LYS A 299 -17.17 -6.04 12.60
N ASP A 300 -16.42 -6.15 13.69
CA ASP A 300 -16.76 -5.59 15.00
C ASP A 300 -16.92 -4.07 14.98
N TYR A 301 -16.21 -3.39 14.09
CA TYR A 301 -16.37 -1.96 13.89
C TYR A 301 -17.78 -1.58 13.43
N PHE A 302 -18.49 -2.53 12.82
CA PHE A 302 -19.83 -2.39 12.25
C PHE A 302 -20.90 -3.19 13.03
N ASN A 303 -20.55 -3.88 14.13
CA ASN A 303 -21.41 -4.81 14.89
C ASN A 303 -22.73 -4.25 15.45
N LYS A 304 -23.04 -2.97 15.22
CA LYS A 304 -24.34 -2.41 15.58
C LYS A 304 -25.42 -2.70 14.54
N THR A 305 -25.06 -3.31 13.42
CA THR A 305 -25.92 -3.43 12.24
C THR A 305 -26.18 -4.88 11.92
N ASP A 306 -27.46 -5.23 11.74
CA ASP A 306 -27.85 -6.54 11.23
C ASP A 306 -27.43 -6.66 9.77
N PHE A 307 -26.51 -7.59 9.48
CA PHE A 307 -26.01 -7.84 8.13
C PHE A 307 -26.90 -8.78 7.32
N THR A 308 -28.00 -9.32 7.86
CA THR A 308 -28.90 -10.18 7.07
C THR A 308 -29.42 -9.45 5.83
N GLY A 309 -29.75 -8.17 5.94
CA GLY A 309 -30.14 -7.35 4.79
C GLY A 309 -29.05 -7.21 3.73
N PHE A 310 -27.81 -6.98 4.17
CA PHE A 310 -26.65 -6.88 3.29
C PHE A 310 -26.34 -8.20 2.58
N ILE A 311 -26.35 -9.31 3.34
CA ILE A 311 -26.15 -10.66 2.81
C ILE A 311 -27.19 -10.94 1.73
N ASN A 312 -28.47 -10.64 1.98
CA ASN A 312 -29.53 -10.82 0.99
C ASN A 312 -29.30 -10.00 -0.28
N ILE A 313 -28.86 -8.74 -0.17
CA ILE A 313 -28.49 -7.92 -1.34
C ILE A 313 -27.37 -8.61 -2.14
N ILE A 314 -26.30 -9.02 -1.47
CA ILE A 314 -25.13 -9.62 -2.12
C ILE A 314 -25.51 -10.96 -2.78
N GLU A 315 -26.31 -11.79 -2.14
CA GLU A 315 -26.79 -13.06 -2.70
C GLU A 315 -27.66 -12.85 -3.95
N LEU A 316 -28.59 -11.89 -3.91
CA LEU A 316 -29.42 -11.52 -5.06
C LEU A 316 -28.57 -10.97 -6.21
N LEU A 317 -27.57 -10.15 -5.92
CA LEU A 317 -26.62 -9.69 -6.94
C LEU A 317 -25.87 -10.87 -7.54
N ILE A 318 -25.31 -11.78 -6.73
CA ILE A 318 -24.62 -12.99 -7.23
C ILE A 318 -25.54 -13.84 -8.12
N GLU A 319 -26.80 -14.02 -7.72
CA GLU A 319 -27.80 -14.75 -8.52
C GLU A 319 -28.04 -14.05 -9.86
N TYR A 320 -28.22 -12.73 -9.86
CA TYR A 320 -28.40 -11.93 -11.07
C TYR A 320 -27.19 -12.05 -12.00
N TYR A 321 -25.97 -11.91 -11.48
CA TYR A 321 -24.74 -12.00 -12.28
C TYR A 321 -24.51 -13.37 -12.91
N LYS A 322 -25.00 -14.45 -12.27
CA LYS A 322 -24.95 -15.79 -12.87
C LYS A 322 -25.93 -15.94 -14.05
N LEU A 323 -27.07 -15.26 -13.99
CA LEU A 323 -28.09 -15.28 -15.03
C LEU A 323 -27.75 -14.35 -16.20
N CYS A 324 -27.13 -13.21 -15.90
CA CYS A 324 -26.84 -12.13 -16.84
C CYS A 324 -25.35 -11.77 -16.82
N PRO A 325 -24.46 -12.67 -17.28
CA PRO A 325 -23.04 -12.39 -17.36
C PRO A 325 -22.81 -11.16 -18.26
N ASP A 326 -21.86 -10.31 -17.88
CA ASP A 326 -21.51 -9.07 -18.58
C ASP A 326 -22.68 -8.08 -18.76
N GLY A 327 -23.71 -8.20 -17.92
CA GLY A 327 -24.92 -7.36 -18.00
C GLY A 327 -25.82 -7.71 -19.18
N GLN A 328 -25.70 -8.89 -19.78
CA GLN A 328 -26.59 -9.31 -20.87
C GLN A 328 -27.40 -10.54 -20.46
N CYS A 329 -28.69 -10.33 -20.21
CA CYS A 329 -29.63 -11.42 -19.93
C CYS A 329 -30.15 -12.05 -21.23
N SER A 330 -30.09 -13.38 -21.36
CA SER A 330 -30.83 -14.10 -22.40
C SER A 330 -32.35 -13.92 -22.22
N GLU A 331 -33.14 -14.07 -23.29
CA GLU A 331 -34.61 -13.97 -23.20
C GLU A 331 -35.20 -14.92 -22.14
N GLU A 332 -34.66 -16.15 -22.05
CA GLU A 332 -35.07 -17.15 -21.06
C GLU A 332 -34.78 -16.70 -19.62
N ASN A 333 -33.70 -15.93 -19.41
CA ASN A 333 -33.29 -15.46 -18.07
C ASN A 333 -33.96 -14.14 -17.66
N LYS A 334 -34.57 -13.39 -18.59
CA LYS A 334 -35.16 -12.07 -18.29
C LYS A 334 -36.26 -12.13 -17.23
N GLU A 335 -37.07 -13.19 -17.20
CA GLU A 335 -38.12 -13.34 -16.18
C GLU A 335 -37.53 -13.57 -14.79
N PHE A 336 -36.51 -14.42 -14.68
CA PHE A 336 -35.80 -14.64 -13.41
C PHE A 336 -35.08 -13.37 -12.94
N ALA A 337 -34.42 -12.66 -13.85
CA ALA A 337 -33.76 -11.39 -13.56
C ALA A 337 -34.76 -10.32 -13.06
N LYS A 338 -35.97 -10.24 -13.65
CA LYS A 338 -37.05 -9.38 -13.15
C LYS A 338 -37.48 -9.74 -11.73
N ASN A 339 -37.64 -11.02 -11.42
CA ASN A 339 -37.95 -11.46 -10.06
C ASN A 339 -36.86 -11.05 -9.06
N ILE A 340 -35.58 -11.13 -9.43
CA ILE A 340 -34.48 -10.64 -8.58
C ILE A 340 -34.57 -9.13 -8.36
N ILE A 341 -34.84 -8.35 -9.41
CA ILE A 341 -35.04 -6.90 -9.34
C ILE A 341 -36.22 -6.55 -8.41
N ASP A 342 -37.34 -7.28 -8.51
CA ASP A 342 -38.50 -7.08 -7.65
C ASP A 342 -38.16 -7.36 -6.18
N LYS A 343 -37.39 -8.43 -5.91
CA LYS A 343 -36.87 -8.72 -4.57
C LYS A 343 -35.96 -7.61 -4.06
N LEU A 344 -35.02 -7.11 -4.86
CA LEU A 344 -34.14 -6.00 -4.50
C LEU A 344 -34.94 -4.73 -4.16
N ASN A 345 -35.93 -4.37 -4.98
CA ASN A 345 -36.81 -3.22 -4.76
C ASN A 345 -37.71 -3.36 -3.52
N SER A 346 -38.01 -4.60 -3.10
CA SER A 346 -38.79 -4.86 -1.89
C SER A 346 -38.02 -4.64 -0.60
N LEU A 347 -36.68 -4.61 -0.66
CA LEU A 347 -35.85 -4.37 0.51
C LEU A 347 -35.91 -2.91 0.95
N VAL A 348 -36.04 -2.69 2.26
CA VAL A 348 -36.11 -1.35 2.84
C VAL A 348 -35.11 -1.25 3.98
N PHE A 349 -34.23 -0.26 3.87
CA PHE A 349 -33.21 0.03 4.86
C PHE A 349 -33.26 1.51 5.24
N ASP A 350 -32.88 1.82 6.47
CA ASP A 350 -32.60 3.20 6.85
C ASP A 350 -31.21 3.63 6.35
N SER A 351 -30.98 4.94 6.25
CA SER A 351 -29.74 5.47 5.70
C SER A 351 -28.49 5.08 6.49
N ARG A 352 -28.62 4.85 7.81
CA ARG A 352 -27.49 4.47 8.66
C ARG A 352 -27.10 3.02 8.37
N THR A 353 -28.07 2.12 8.26
CA THR A 353 -27.85 0.73 7.87
C THR A 353 -27.11 0.62 6.53
N ILE A 354 -27.50 1.41 5.52
CA ILE A 354 -26.80 1.41 4.22
C ILE A 354 -25.40 1.98 4.29
N GLN A 355 -25.19 3.00 5.13
CA GLN A 355 -23.86 3.53 5.38
C GLN A 355 -22.97 2.45 6.02
N ASP A 356 -23.49 1.67 6.96
CA ASP A 356 -22.76 0.56 7.58
C ASP A 356 -22.44 -0.54 6.54
N TYR A 357 -23.40 -0.89 5.68
CA TYR A 357 -23.18 -1.87 4.59
C TYR A 357 -22.09 -1.41 3.60
N SER A 358 -22.09 -0.12 3.27
CA SER A 358 -21.06 0.50 2.43
C SER A 358 -19.66 0.34 3.02
N TYR A 359 -19.53 0.43 4.34
CA TYR A 359 -18.24 0.27 5.00
C TYR A 359 -17.81 -1.20 5.16
N VAL A 360 -18.75 -2.14 5.23
CA VAL A 360 -18.42 -3.58 5.19
C VAL A 360 -17.78 -3.96 3.85
N ALA A 361 -18.24 -3.38 2.74
CA ALA A 361 -17.55 -3.56 1.46
C ALA A 361 -16.09 -3.10 1.55
N ASP A 362 -15.84 -1.93 2.15
CA ASP A 362 -14.48 -1.41 2.36
C ASP A 362 -13.62 -2.34 3.27
N ALA A 363 -14.24 -3.10 4.19
CA ALA A 363 -13.55 -4.02 5.09
C ALA A 363 -12.78 -5.13 4.37
N VAL A 364 -13.28 -5.64 3.24
CA VAL A 364 -12.59 -6.67 2.43
C VAL A 364 -11.27 -6.12 1.91
N GLY A 365 -11.31 -4.97 1.24
CA GLY A 365 -10.12 -4.32 0.71
C GLY A 365 -9.14 -3.94 1.81
N ASN A 366 -9.67 -3.39 2.91
CA ASN A 366 -8.86 -2.90 4.01
C ASN A 366 -8.15 -4.03 4.77
N CYS A 367 -8.86 -5.12 5.06
CA CYS A 367 -8.29 -6.31 5.69
C CYS A 367 -7.20 -6.92 4.81
N ALA A 368 -7.45 -7.08 3.51
CA ALA A 368 -6.45 -7.60 2.59
C ALA A 368 -5.19 -6.73 2.52
N MET A 369 -5.35 -5.40 2.52
CA MET A 369 -4.23 -4.46 2.54
C MET A 369 -3.43 -4.57 3.84
N ASP A 370 -4.10 -4.60 4.99
CA ASP A 370 -3.45 -4.69 6.29
C ASP A 370 -2.68 -6.00 6.44
N ILE A 371 -3.25 -7.12 6.01
CA ILE A 371 -2.55 -8.42 5.99
C ILE A 371 -1.32 -8.32 5.12
N TYR A 372 -1.44 -7.77 3.91
CA TYR A 372 -0.29 -7.60 3.01
C TYR A 372 0.80 -6.74 3.67
N TYR A 373 0.42 -5.62 4.30
CA TYR A 373 1.31 -4.74 5.05
C TYR A 373 2.01 -5.48 6.20
N ILE A 374 1.27 -6.22 7.03
CA ILE A 374 1.81 -7.03 8.15
C ILE A 374 2.87 -8.01 7.63
N LEU A 375 2.58 -8.73 6.55
CA LEU A 375 3.52 -9.66 5.94
C LEU A 375 4.78 -8.93 5.42
N ARG A 376 4.61 -7.73 4.86
CA ARG A 376 5.69 -6.92 4.27
C ARG A 376 6.64 -6.36 5.31
N ILE A 377 6.14 -5.81 6.41
CA ILE A 377 7.01 -5.24 7.45
C ILE A 377 7.78 -6.32 8.20
N ASN A 378 7.25 -7.55 8.20
CA ASN A 378 7.85 -8.71 8.86
C ASN A 378 8.70 -9.62 7.94
N LYS A 379 8.95 -9.24 6.69
CA LYS A 379 9.86 -9.98 5.81
C LYS A 379 11.29 -9.98 6.36
N ILE A 380 12.04 -11.06 6.13
CA ILE A 380 13.50 -11.07 6.32
C ILE A 380 14.14 -10.37 5.12
N ASP A 381 15.06 -9.45 5.36
CA ASP A 381 15.87 -8.85 4.30
C ASP A 381 17.19 -9.60 4.15
N ASN A 382 17.43 -10.16 2.96
CA ASN A 382 18.70 -10.69 2.41
C ASN A 382 19.69 -11.48 3.29
N GLY A 383 19.37 -11.89 4.52
CA GLY A 383 20.24 -12.77 5.31
C GLY A 383 20.19 -12.53 6.81
N THR A 384 19.51 -13.44 7.49
CA THR A 384 19.66 -13.91 8.89
C THR A 384 19.33 -13.00 10.07
N GLU A 385 19.53 -11.68 10.05
CA GLU A 385 19.23 -10.89 11.26
C GLU A 385 17.80 -10.36 11.29
N PRO A 386 17.11 -10.43 12.46
CA PRO A 386 15.81 -9.80 12.65
C PRO A 386 15.93 -8.29 12.41
N ASN A 387 14.98 -7.74 11.65
CA ASN A 387 14.99 -6.33 11.31
C ASN A 387 14.94 -5.45 12.57
N LYS A 388 15.85 -4.48 12.67
CA LYS A 388 15.81 -3.40 13.66
C LYS A 388 15.67 -2.08 12.89
N LYS A 389 14.45 -1.62 12.71
CA LYS A 389 14.15 -0.43 11.90
C LYS A 389 12.96 0.34 12.45
N LEU A 390 12.88 1.60 12.08
CA LEU A 390 11.66 2.38 12.20
C LEU A 390 10.75 2.08 11.02
N VAL A 391 9.52 1.68 11.28
CA VAL A 391 8.47 1.59 10.26
C VAL A 391 7.50 2.72 10.52
N VAL A 392 7.47 3.69 9.61
CA VAL A 392 6.47 4.77 9.62
C VAL A 392 5.41 4.43 8.58
N SER A 393 4.15 4.55 8.95
CA SER A 393 3.03 4.13 8.13
C SER A 393 1.96 5.19 8.17
N TYR A 394 1.67 5.80 7.02
CA TYR A 394 0.65 6.83 6.89
C TYR A 394 -0.53 6.29 6.12
N PHE A 395 -1.60 5.97 6.86
CA PHE A 395 -2.82 5.31 6.39
C PHE A 395 -4.06 6.12 6.78
N GLY A 396 -5.23 5.67 6.37
CA GLY A 396 -6.50 6.02 6.97
C GLY A 396 -6.52 5.66 8.46
N SER A 397 -7.27 6.43 9.24
CA SER A 397 -7.35 6.27 10.70
C SER A 397 -7.84 4.88 11.10
N ILE A 398 -8.77 4.31 10.33
CA ILE A 398 -9.29 2.95 10.54
C ILE A 398 -8.16 1.91 10.45
N HIS A 399 -7.28 1.99 9.44
CA HIS A 399 -6.13 1.08 9.33
C HIS A 399 -5.21 1.20 10.54
N SER A 400 -4.92 2.44 10.96
CA SER A 400 -4.04 2.69 12.09
C SER A 400 -4.60 2.11 13.40
N ASP A 401 -5.90 2.25 13.63
CA ASP A 401 -6.60 1.64 14.76
C ASP A 401 -6.55 0.11 14.72
N LYS A 402 -6.87 -0.48 13.57
CA LYS A 402 -6.95 -1.95 13.42
C LYS A 402 -5.59 -2.60 13.50
N LEU A 403 -4.57 -2.02 12.87
CA LEU A 403 -3.19 -2.47 12.99
C LEU A 403 -2.66 -2.31 14.42
N THR A 404 -2.99 -1.20 15.09
CA THR A 404 -2.60 -1.02 16.51
C THR A 404 -3.21 -2.13 17.36
N ASN A 405 -4.53 -2.33 17.28
CA ASN A 405 -5.23 -3.39 18.00
C ASN A 405 -4.67 -4.78 17.67
N TYR A 406 -4.35 -5.03 16.40
CA TYR A 406 -3.74 -6.28 15.97
C TYR A 406 -2.42 -6.54 16.68
N PHE A 407 -1.49 -5.58 16.64
CA PHE A 407 -0.16 -5.75 17.23
C PHE A 407 -0.18 -5.78 18.77
N THR A 408 -1.09 -5.06 19.42
CA THR A 408 -1.11 -4.91 20.89
C THR A 408 -1.98 -5.94 21.60
N ASN A 409 -3.14 -6.28 21.01
CA ASN A 409 -4.18 -7.07 21.68
C ASN A 409 -4.37 -8.46 21.07
N ILE A 410 -4.27 -8.59 19.73
CA ILE A 410 -4.44 -9.87 19.03
C ILE A 410 -3.15 -10.69 19.11
N VAL A 411 -2.09 -10.26 18.45
CA VAL A 411 -0.82 -11.01 18.44
C VAL A 411 0.12 -10.64 19.59
N LYS A 412 -0.17 -9.53 20.29
CA LYS A 412 0.55 -9.06 21.49
C LYS A 412 2.07 -8.98 21.29
N THR A 413 2.52 -8.66 20.08
CA THR A 413 3.95 -8.50 19.76
C THR A 413 4.47 -7.12 20.13
N HIS A 414 3.57 -6.15 20.34
CA HIS A 414 3.92 -4.76 20.65
C HIS A 414 3.16 -4.25 21.89
N GLU A 415 3.68 -3.16 22.43
CA GLU A 415 3.10 -2.34 23.48
C GLU A 415 2.84 -0.95 22.89
N LEU A 416 1.65 -0.41 23.16
CA LEU A 416 1.30 0.97 22.81
C LEU A 416 1.94 1.89 23.84
N ILE A 417 2.91 2.70 23.42
CA ILE A 417 3.63 3.63 24.31
C ILE A 417 3.16 5.07 24.18
N GLY A 418 2.31 5.36 23.20
CA GLY A 418 1.70 6.67 23.01
C GLY A 418 0.62 6.62 21.93
N HIS A 419 -0.50 7.30 22.17
CA HIS A 419 -1.59 7.46 21.22
C HIS A 419 -2.19 8.84 21.36
N TYR A 420 -2.34 9.52 20.23
CA TYR A 420 -2.85 10.87 20.17
C TYR A 420 -3.85 11.00 19.04
N ASN A 421 -5.00 11.59 19.36
CA ASN A 421 -6.04 11.91 18.40
C ASN A 421 -6.26 13.41 18.38
N ALA A 422 -6.27 14.00 17.19
CA ALA A 422 -6.70 15.36 17.02
C ALA A 422 -8.24 15.42 17.08
N PRO A 423 -8.84 16.40 17.78
CA PRO A 423 -10.24 16.74 17.60
C PRO A 423 -10.55 16.99 16.12
N HIS A 424 -11.80 16.77 15.69
CA HIS A 424 -12.19 16.84 14.27
C HIS A 424 -11.77 18.13 13.55
N ASP A 425 -11.66 19.24 14.28
CA ASP A 425 -11.32 20.56 13.75
C ASP A 425 -9.84 20.96 13.93
N ILE A 426 -9.05 20.17 14.67
CA ILE A 426 -7.64 20.46 14.94
C ILE A 426 -6.76 19.57 14.07
N ARG A 427 -5.77 20.18 13.42
CA ARG A 427 -4.86 19.49 12.49
C ARG A 427 -3.47 19.26 13.04
N ARG A 428 -3.27 19.66 14.29
CA ARG A 428 -1.98 19.65 14.98
C ARG A 428 -2.11 18.69 16.14
N ILE A 429 -1.33 17.63 16.10
CA ILE A 429 -1.23 16.74 17.24
C ILE A 429 -0.02 17.19 18.04
N ALA A 430 -0.29 17.86 19.16
CA ALA A 430 0.70 18.05 20.20
C ALA A 430 0.99 16.67 20.80
N ILE A 431 2.26 16.29 20.80
CA ILE A 431 2.71 15.07 21.47
C ILE A 431 2.96 15.50 22.92
N PRO A 432 2.28 14.95 23.94
CA PRO A 432 2.51 15.28 25.34
C PRO A 432 3.65 14.50 25.97
N ASP A 433 4.05 13.32 25.48
CA ASP A 433 5.11 12.48 26.06
C ASP A 433 6.46 12.55 25.30
N VAL A 434 7.59 12.44 26.01
CA VAL A 434 8.91 12.40 25.36
C VAL A 434 9.12 11.01 24.77
N ILE A 435 9.22 10.93 23.44
CA ILE A 435 9.54 9.67 22.75
C ILE A 435 10.92 9.80 22.13
N ASN A 436 11.94 9.24 22.80
CA ASN A 436 13.31 9.25 22.32
C ASN A 436 13.60 8.06 21.39
N LEU A 437 13.49 8.28 20.07
CA LEU A 437 13.70 7.24 19.08
C LEU A 437 15.18 6.83 18.95
N ASN A 438 16.12 7.66 19.43
CA ASN A 438 17.54 7.33 19.42
C ASN A 438 17.87 6.11 20.29
N GLU A 439 17.19 5.97 21.43
CA GLU A 439 17.39 4.88 22.37
C GLU A 439 16.69 3.59 21.92
N LEU A 440 15.61 3.75 21.16
CA LEU A 440 14.76 2.64 20.74
C LEU A 440 15.28 1.96 19.46
N ILE A 441 15.96 2.71 18.59
CA ILE A 441 16.44 2.21 17.29
C ILE A 441 17.96 2.32 17.25
N PRO A 442 18.69 1.21 17.47
CA PRO A 442 20.15 1.22 17.44
C PRO A 442 20.67 1.51 16.03
N ILE A 443 21.85 2.12 15.95
CA ILE A 443 22.57 2.28 14.69
C ILE A 443 22.96 0.88 14.20
N PRO A 444 22.62 0.49 12.95
CA PRO A 444 23.05 -0.78 12.38
C PRO A 444 24.58 -0.93 12.41
N SER A 445 25.08 -2.12 12.76
CA SER A 445 26.51 -2.38 12.93
C SER A 445 27.33 -2.19 11.65
N ASP A 446 26.71 -2.37 10.48
CA ASP A 446 27.27 -2.14 9.16
C ASP A 446 27.45 -0.65 8.84
N VAL A 447 26.61 0.23 9.40
CA VAL A 447 26.76 1.69 9.27
C VAL A 447 27.94 2.19 10.11
N ILE A 448 28.15 1.62 11.30
CA ILE A 448 29.25 2.00 12.21
C ILE A 448 30.63 1.78 11.56
N GLN A 449 30.77 0.84 10.63
CA GLN A 449 32.06 0.51 10.01
C GLN A 449 32.48 1.48 8.88
N ILE A 450 31.61 2.39 8.45
CA ILE A 450 31.88 3.33 7.35
C ILE A 450 32.46 4.66 7.86
N GLU A 451 32.58 4.86 9.18
CA GLU A 451 33.40 5.96 9.72
C GLU A 451 34.87 5.72 9.35
N VAL A 452 35.24 6.35 8.23
CA VAL A 452 36.55 6.33 7.59
C VAL A 452 37.63 6.43 8.67
N PRO A 453 38.56 5.46 8.78
CA PRO A 453 39.74 5.68 9.59
C PRO A 453 40.43 6.90 8.99
N ILE A 454 40.44 8.00 9.73
CA ILE A 454 41.20 9.20 9.40
C ILE A 454 42.59 8.69 9.03
N ARG A 455 42.92 8.72 7.74
CA ARG A 455 44.24 8.37 7.23
C ARG A 455 45.16 9.43 7.80
N VAL A 456 45.68 9.18 9.00
CA VAL A 456 46.85 9.88 9.49
C VAL A 456 47.92 9.55 8.46
N ASN A 457 48.29 10.53 7.64
CA ASN A 457 49.32 10.42 6.62
C ASN A 457 50.64 10.07 7.30
N ARG A 458 50.87 8.78 7.54
CA ARG A 458 52.18 8.26 7.90
C ARG A 458 53.02 8.32 6.63
N SER A 459 53.84 9.35 6.55
CA SER A 459 54.90 9.56 5.56
C SER A 459 55.65 8.25 5.31
N ARG A 460 55.42 7.64 4.16
CA ARG A 460 56.03 6.37 3.76
C ARG A 460 57.41 6.70 3.18
N THR A 461 58.46 6.55 3.97
CA THR A 461 59.84 6.60 3.48
C THR A 461 60.07 5.44 2.50
N SER A 462 60.44 5.78 1.27
CA SER A 462 60.73 4.86 0.19
C SER A 462 62.00 4.04 0.49
N LYS A 463 61.85 2.76 0.82
CA LYS A 463 62.96 1.79 0.81
C LYS A 463 63.13 1.23 -0.61
N SER A 464 64.31 1.45 -1.17
CA SER A 464 64.80 0.91 -2.44
C SER A 464 64.69 -0.61 -2.50
N ARG A 465 64.05 -1.14 -3.55
CA ARG A 465 64.01 -2.57 -3.85
C ARG A 465 65.14 -2.92 -4.83
N THR A 466 66.10 -3.72 -4.38
CA THR A 466 67.06 -4.40 -5.24
C THR A 466 66.39 -5.59 -5.94
N SER A 467 66.54 -5.65 -7.26
CA SER A 467 66.03 -6.69 -8.14
C SER A 467 66.85 -7.98 -8.02
N LYS A 468 66.21 -9.08 -7.58
CA LYS A 468 66.77 -10.44 -7.68
C LYS A 468 66.06 -11.17 -8.82
N SER A 469 66.86 -11.61 -9.80
CA SER A 469 66.48 -12.42 -10.95
C SER A 469 65.82 -13.74 -10.52
N ARG A 470 64.74 -14.13 -11.22
CA ARG A 470 64.09 -15.43 -11.04
C ARG A 470 64.15 -16.21 -12.34
N THR A 471 64.87 -17.32 -12.29
CA THR A 471 65.03 -18.35 -13.31
C THR A 471 63.69 -19.00 -13.68
N SER A 472 63.44 -19.13 -14.98
CA SER A 472 62.27 -19.77 -15.58
C SER A 472 62.33 -21.31 -15.43
N LYS A 473 61.35 -21.91 -14.76
CA LYS A 473 61.09 -23.35 -14.79
C LYS A 473 59.90 -23.64 -15.71
N SER A 474 60.15 -24.48 -16.71
CA SER A 474 59.17 -25.03 -17.64
C SER A 474 58.09 -25.84 -16.93
N ARG A 475 56.83 -25.69 -17.35
CA ARG A 475 55.72 -26.56 -16.94
C ARG A 475 55.07 -27.18 -18.17
N THR A 476 55.13 -28.50 -18.19
CA THR A 476 54.59 -29.45 -19.16
C THR A 476 53.07 -29.40 -19.23
N SER A 477 52.55 -29.42 -20.46
CA SER A 477 51.14 -29.49 -20.83
C SER A 477 50.55 -30.89 -20.53
N LYS A 478 49.54 -30.97 -19.66
CA LYS A 478 48.71 -32.17 -19.47
C LYS A 478 47.47 -32.10 -20.38
N SER A 479 47.33 -33.12 -21.22
CA SER A 479 46.19 -33.41 -22.09
C SER A 479 44.90 -33.60 -21.29
N ARG A 480 43.78 -33.06 -21.81
CA ARG A 480 42.43 -33.31 -21.30
C ARG A 480 41.65 -34.10 -22.37
N THR A 481 41.30 -35.32 -22.01
CA THR A 481 40.46 -36.24 -22.76
C THR A 481 39.01 -35.75 -22.82
N SER A 482 38.45 -35.68 -24.02
CA SER A 482 37.05 -35.37 -24.32
C SER A 482 36.16 -36.58 -24.04
N LYS A 483 35.19 -36.43 -23.12
CA LYS A 483 34.12 -37.41 -22.90
C LYS A 483 32.98 -37.17 -23.89
N SER A 484 32.67 -38.19 -24.68
CA SER A 484 31.52 -38.28 -25.58
C SER A 484 30.20 -38.26 -24.77
N ARG A 485 29.20 -37.54 -25.29
CA ARG A 485 27.84 -37.53 -24.75
C ARG A 485 26.92 -38.16 -25.81
N THR A 486 26.40 -39.33 -25.47
CA THR A 486 25.48 -40.14 -26.28
C THR A 486 24.12 -39.46 -26.36
N SER A 487 23.64 -39.21 -27.57
CA SER A 487 22.29 -38.77 -27.90
C SER A 487 21.31 -39.94 -27.69
N LYS A 488 20.34 -39.78 -26.79
CA LYS A 488 19.26 -40.74 -26.58
C LYS A 488 18.01 -40.25 -27.33
N SER A 489 17.66 -40.97 -28.38
CA SER A 489 16.38 -40.89 -29.08
C SER A 489 15.23 -41.35 -28.18
N LYS A 490 14.08 -40.70 -28.29
CA LYS A 490 12.78 -41.30 -27.95
C LYS A 490 11.76 -40.90 -29.00
N SER A 491 11.32 -41.90 -29.75
CA SER A 491 10.14 -41.89 -30.60
C SER A 491 8.90 -42.32 -29.80
N SER A 492 7.76 -41.76 -30.21
CA SER A 492 6.38 -42.28 -30.19
C SER A 492 5.74 -42.73 -28.87
N LYS A 493 4.68 -42.04 -28.45
CA LYS A 493 3.29 -42.38 -28.79
C LYS A 493 2.37 -41.20 -28.50
#